data_AF-A0A3M2FK90-F1
#
_entry.id   AF-A0A3M2FK90-F1
#
_cell.length_a   1.000
_cell.length_b   1.000
_cell.length_c   1.000
_cell.angle_alpha   90.00
_cell.angle_beta   90.00
_cell.angle_gamma   90.00
#
_symmetry.space_group_name_H-M   'P 1'
#
loop_
_entity.id
_entity.type
_entity.pdbx_description
1 polymer ?
#
loop_
_entity_poly.entity_id
_entity_poly.type
_entity_poly.pdbx_seq_one_letter_code
_entity_poly.pdbx_strand_id
1 'polypeptide(L)' 'TTAVPAVAAAMLVARGDWNVRRMVNVEELDPDPFLAEMKRLGIDWHVREEQLQP' A
#
# COMPACT_ATOMS: atom_id res chain seq x y z
N THR A 1 -12.75 2.49 6.03
CA THR A 1 -11.38 2.02 5.77
C THR A 1 -11.00 2.06 4.29
N THR A 2 -11.93 1.95 3.33
CA THR A 2 -11.62 1.94 1.87
C THR A 2 -11.07 3.26 1.30
N ALA A 3 -11.47 4.41 1.85
CA ALA A 3 -11.05 5.71 1.31
C ALA A 3 -9.54 5.97 1.49
N VAL A 4 -8.95 5.52 2.61
CA VAL A 4 -7.53 5.77 2.90
C VAL A 4 -6.59 5.05 1.92
N PRO A 5 -6.75 3.74 1.62
CA PRO A 5 -6.02 3.05 0.55
C PRO A 5 -6.14 3.76 -0.81
N ALA A 6 -7.34 4.20 -1.19
CA ALA A 6 -7.54 4.89 -2.46
C ALA A 6 -6.77 6.23 -2.52
N VAL A 7 -6.80 7.01 -1.44
CA VAL A 7 -6.07 8.27 -1.33
C VAL A 7 -4.56 8.04 -1.31
N ALA A 8 -4.07 7.05 -0.56
CA ALA A 8 -2.65 6.70 -0.49
C ALA A 8 -2.10 6.35 -1.88
N ALA A 9 -2.78 5.47 -2.62
CA ALA A 9 -2.41 5.09 -3.98
C ALA A 9 -2.42 6.31 -4.93
N ALA A 10 -3.47 7.15 -4.87
CA ALA A 10 -3.55 8.36 -5.69
C ALA A 10 -2.39 9.34 -5.41
N MET A 11 -1.97 9.47 -4.15
CA MET A 11 -0.83 10.31 -3.76
C MET A 11 0.50 9.78 -4.31
N LEU A 12 0.72 8.46 -4.34
CA LEU A 12 1.94 7.86 -4.91
C LEU A 12 1.99 7.99 -6.44
N VAL A 13 0.85 7.83 -7.11
CA VAL A 13 0.75 8.09 -8.56
C VAL A 13 1.02 9.56 -8.87
N ALA A 14 0.43 10.48 -8.11
CA ALA A 14 0.61 11.92 -8.32
C ALA A 14 2.04 12.42 -8.07
N ARG A 15 2.76 11.82 -7.11
CA ARG A 15 4.18 12.12 -6.82
C ARG A 15 5.14 11.48 -7.83
N GLY A 16 4.70 10.47 -8.56
CA GLY A 16 5.48 9.75 -9.56
C GLY A 16 6.12 8.46 -9.05
N ASP A 17 6.03 8.18 -7.75
CA ASP A 17 6.55 6.96 -7.11
C ASP A 17 5.97 5.70 -7.77
N TRP A 18 4.71 5.76 -8.18
CA TRP A 18 3.99 4.67 -8.87
C TRP A 18 3.67 5.00 -10.35
N ASN A 19 4.51 5.76 -11.04
CA ASN A 19 4.30 6.10 -12.47
C ASN A 19 4.84 5.02 -13.42
N VAL A 20 4.13 3.90 -13.54
CA VAL A 20 4.56 2.74 -14.36
C VAL A 20 4.13 2.80 -15.83
N ARG A 21 3.36 3.82 -16.25
CA ARG A 21 2.90 4.07 -17.64
C ARG A 21 2.18 2.90 -18.33
N ARG A 22 1.64 1.96 -17.55
CA ARG A 22 0.82 0.84 -18.01
C ARG A 22 -0.22 0.50 -16.94
N MET A 23 -1.23 -0.29 -17.29
CA MET A 23 -2.14 -0.87 -16.30
C MET A 23 -1.39 -1.90 -15.46
N VAL A 24 -1.52 -1.80 -14.14
CA VAL A 24 -1.01 -2.76 -13.16
C VAL A 24 -1.99 -2.88 -12.01
N ASN A 25 -1.93 -4.00 -11.31
CA ASN A 25 -2.52 -4.15 -9.99
C ASN A 25 -1.56 -3.66 -8.90
N VAL A 26 -2.09 -3.46 -7.69
CA VAL A 26 -1.33 -2.88 -6.57
C VAL A 26 -0.21 -3.80 -6.09
N GLU A 27 -0.43 -5.12 -6.12
CA GLU A 27 0.56 -6.13 -5.75
C GLU A 27 1.76 -6.23 -6.69
N GLU A 28 1.70 -5.57 -7.86
CA GLU A 28 2.81 -5.49 -8.81
C GLU A 28 3.76 -4.30 -8.52
N LEU A 29 3.45 -3.47 -7.52
CA LEU A 29 4.19 -2.26 -7.17
C LEU A 29 4.94 -2.43 -5.85
N ASP A 30 5.93 -1.55 -5.61
CA ASP A 30 6.63 -1.50 -4.32
C ASP A 30 5.63 -1.15 -3.19
N PRO A 31 5.41 -2.06 -2.21
CA PRO A 31 4.43 -1.86 -1.16
C PRO A 31 4.91 -0.89 -0.07
N ASP A 32 6.21 -0.69 0.11
CA ASP A 32 6.78 0.10 1.21
C ASP A 32 6.25 1.55 1.27
N PRO A 33 6.27 2.34 0.17
CA PRO A 33 5.75 3.70 0.19
C PRO A 33 4.24 3.75 0.48
N PHE A 34 3.50 2.70 0.08
CA PHE A 34 2.06 2.62 0.30
C PHE A 34 1.71 2.31 1.76
N LEU A 35 2.39 1.33 2.35
CA LEU A 35 2.23 0.98 3.77
C LEU A 35 2.62 2.16 4.68
N ALA A 36 3.66 2.91 4.31
CA ALA A 36 4.06 4.13 5.02
C ALA A 36 2.99 5.24 4.93
N GLU A 37 2.41 5.45 3.74
CA GLU A 37 1.37 6.45 3.52
C GLU A 37 0.07 6.09 4.24
N MET A 38 -0.34 4.81 4.25
CA MET A 38 -1.48 4.35 5.02
C MET A 38 -1.33 4.66 6.52
N LYS A 39 -0.15 4.38 7.08
CA LYS A 39 0.15 4.71 8.48
C LYS A 39 0.07 6.20 8.75
N ARG A 40 0.61 7.03 7.86
CA ARG A 40 0.54 8.50 7.94
C ARG A 40 -0.90 9.02 7.90
N LEU A 41 -1.78 8.35 7.15
CA LEU A 41 -3.21 8.66 7.02
C LEU A 41 -4.07 8.04 8.14
N GLY A 42 -3.46 7.40 9.13
CA GLY A 42 -4.15 6.90 10.33
C GLY A 42 -4.62 5.45 10.23
N ILE A 43 -4.14 4.68 9.26
CA ILE A 43 -4.34 3.22 9.20
C ILE A 43 -3.02 2.51 9.52
N ASP A 44 -2.92 2.01 10.76
CA ASP A 44 -1.85 1.11 11.16
C ASP A 44 -2.11 -0.32 10.67
N TRP A 45 -1.04 -1.11 10.59
CA TRP A 45 -1.06 -2.51 10.20
C TRP A 45 -0.07 -3.32 11.04
N HIS A 46 -0.34 -4.61 11.18
CA HIS A 46 0.52 -5.54 11.92
C HIS A 46 0.56 -6.88 11.18
N VAL A 47 1.73 -7.52 11.18
CA VAL A 47 1.90 -8.90 10.72
C VAL A 47 1.79 -9.82 11.93
N ARG A 48 0.99 -10.87 11.80
CA ARG A 48 0.94 -11.98 12.74
C ARG A 48 1.42 -13.22 12.02
N GLU A 49 2.52 -13.79 12.50
CA GLU A 49 3.02 -15.07 12.03
C GLU A 49 2.38 -16.18 12.88
N GLU A 50 1.62 -17.06 12.23
CA GLU A 50 1.11 -18.26 12.89
C GLU A 50 2.06 -19.42 12.60
N GLN A 51 2.52 -20.08 13.65
CA GLN A 51 3.22 -21.35 13.51
C GLN A 51 2.19 -22.42 13.20
N LEU A 52 2.18 -22.90 11.96
CA LEU A 52 1.43 -24.10 11.59
C LEU A 52 1.92 -25.25 12.48
N GLN A 53 1.05 -25.73 13.36
CA GLN A 53 1.32 -26.94 14.12
C GLN A 53 1.39 -28.12 13.13
N PRO A 54 2.41 -28.99 13.24
CA PRO A 54 2.61 -30.09 12.31
C PRO A 54 1.45 -31.09 12.29
#